data_AF-H6QQU3-F1
#
_entry.id   AF-H6QQU3-F1
#
_cell.length_a   1.000
_cell.length_b   1.000
_cell.length_c   1.000
_cell.angle_alpha   90.00
_cell.angle_beta   90.00
_cell.angle_gamma   90.00
#
_symmetry.space_group_name_H-M   'P 1'
#
loop_
_entity.id
_entity.type
_entity.pdbx_description
1 polymer ?
#
loop_
_entity_poly.entity_id
_entity_poly.type
_entity_poly.pdbx_seq_one_letter_code
_entity_poly.pdbx_strand_id
1 'polypeptide(L)'
;MAIMLSTPLQLFPAVRIMENGLFQSSGKYSNQVKWKKNSFRTLTVFGCALIAWMGAADLDKFVSLIGSMACVPLCFCYPAMLHYRAIAKTARQKFLDICLFLFGCFAAVYTSYQTLVMLINSPNTPGSSQPPKFGNCVVP
;
A
#
# COMPACT_ATOMS: atom_id res chain seq x y z
N MET A 1 2.14 -19.54 9.40
CA MET A 1 3.61 -19.71 9.40
C MET A 1 4.29 -19.00 8.22
N ALA A 2 3.82 -19.15 6.96
CA ALA A 2 4.47 -18.51 5.79
C ALA A 2 4.51 -16.96 5.81
N ILE A 3 3.50 -16.31 6.39
CA ILE A 3 3.45 -14.84 6.51
C ILE A 3 4.56 -14.25 7.40
N MET A 4 4.98 -14.97 8.45
CA MET A 4 5.98 -14.47 9.40
C MET A 4 7.38 -14.32 8.78
N LEU A 5 7.70 -15.12 7.75
CA LEU A 5 8.96 -15.02 7.02
C LEU A 5 8.85 -14.11 5.79
N SER A 6 7.66 -13.98 5.19
CA SER A 6 7.44 -13.09 4.03
C SER A 6 7.45 -11.61 4.39
N THR A 7 6.78 -11.21 5.47
CA THR A 7 6.71 -9.80 5.91
C THR A 7 8.09 -9.16 6.14
N PRO A 8 9.05 -9.78 6.86
CA PRO A 8 10.38 -9.20 7.03
C PRO A 8 11.18 -9.14 5.72
N LEU A 9 11.00 -10.12 4.82
CA LEU A 9 11.66 -10.14 3.51
C LEU A 9 11.14 -9.05 2.57
N GLN A 10 9.84 -8.74 2.61
CA GLN A 10 9.23 -7.65 1.84
C GLN A 10 9.53 -6.27 2.43
N LEU A 11 9.70 -6.19 3.76
CA LEU A 11 10.03 -4.94 4.44
C LEU A 11 11.51 -4.55 4.24
N PHE A 12 12.40 -5.51 3.99
CA PHE A 12 13.83 -5.25 3.69
C PHE A 12 14.06 -4.35 2.46
N PRO A 13 13.52 -4.63 1.26
CA PRO A 13 13.66 -3.74 0.12
C PRO A 13 12.97 -2.39 0.35
N ALA A 14 11.81 -2.37 1.02
CA ALA A 14 11.10 -1.13 1.34
C ALA A 14 11.95 -0.21 2.25
N VAL A 15 12.51 -0.76 3.33
CA VAL A 15 13.39 -0.01 4.24
C VAL A 15 14.64 0.49 3.52
N ARG A 16 15.25 -0.32 2.65
CA ARG A 16 16.43 0.09 1.86
C ARG A 16 16.11 1.24 0.90
N ILE A 17 14.94 1.21 0.25
CA ILE A 17 14.49 2.29 -0.65
C ILE A 17 14.24 3.56 0.17
N MET A 18 13.53 3.47 1.29
CA MET A 18 13.29 4.62 2.16
C MET A 18 14.61 5.19 2.74
N GLU A 19 15.56 4.34 3.14
CA GLU A 19 16.86 4.76 3.65
C GLU A 19 17.68 5.49 2.59
N ASN A 20 17.71 4.99 1.35
CA ASN A 20 18.39 5.64 0.24
C ASN A 20 17.71 6.96 -0.19
N GLY A 21 16.39 7.06 -0.02
CA GLY A 21 15.63 8.28 -0.29
C GLY A 21 15.82 9.36 0.79
N LEU A 22 15.92 8.97 2.06
CA LEU A 22 16.05 9.91 3.19
C LEU A 22 17.52 10.28 3.49
N PHE A 23 18.48 9.41 3.20
CA PHE A 23 19.90 9.62 3.48
C PHE A 23 20.76 9.32 2.24
N GLN A 24 20.94 10.32 1.38
CA GLN A 24 21.85 10.26 0.22
C GLN A 24 23.34 10.33 0.61
N SER A 25 23.65 10.62 1.87
CA SER A 25 25.02 10.92 2.31
C SER A 25 25.78 9.67 2.78
N SER A 26 26.78 9.30 1.99
CA SER A 26 27.81 8.31 2.32
C SER A 26 28.75 8.86 3.40
N GLY A 27 28.30 8.89 4.65
CA GLY A 27 29.10 9.32 5.80
C GLY A 27 29.98 8.18 6.32
N LYS A 28 31.16 7.99 5.74
CA LYS A 28 32.06 6.83 5.98
C LYS A 28 32.75 6.79 7.37
N TYR A 29 32.55 7.76 8.28
CA TYR A 29 33.34 7.86 9.53
C TYR A 29 32.61 8.40 10.79
N SER A 30 31.29 8.25 10.93
CA SER A 30 30.60 8.77 12.14
C SER A 30 29.62 7.76 12.76
N ASN A 31 29.81 7.47 14.05
CA ASN A 31 28.89 6.64 14.85
C ASN A 31 27.47 7.22 14.89
N GLN A 32 27.32 8.54 14.76
CA GLN A 32 26.01 9.22 14.69
C GLN A 32 25.21 8.82 13.43
N VAL A 33 25.89 8.58 12.30
CA VAL A 33 25.24 8.14 11.06
C VAL A 33 24.82 6.67 11.15
N LYS A 34 25.60 5.83 11.87
CA LYS A 34 25.23 4.44 12.17
C LYS A 34 24.00 4.35 13.08
N TRP A 35 23.93 5.18 14.12
CA TRP A 35 22.78 5.25 15.03
C TRP A 35 21.53 5.77 14.33
N LYS A 36 21.65 6.76 13.43
CA LYS A 36 20.53 7.21 12.60
C LYS A 36 20.02 6.12 11.66
N LYS A 37 20.90 5.34 11.02
CA LYS A 37 20.50 4.19 10.20
C LYS A 37 19.81 3.09 11.00
N ASN A 38 20.34 2.75 12.18
CA ASN A 38 19.74 1.73 13.05
C ASN A 38 18.39 2.21 13.63
N SER A 39 18.31 3.47 14.05
CA SER A 39 17.08 4.06 14.58
C SER A 39 15.98 4.14 13.53
N PHE A 40 16.31 4.42 12.27
CA PHE A 40 15.33 4.40 11.18
C PHE A 40 14.71 3.01 11.00
N ARG A 41 15.55 1.96 11.02
CA ARG A 41 15.07 0.58 10.91
C ARG A 41 14.18 0.19 12.08
N THR A 42 14.57 0.54 13.31
CA THR A 42 13.75 0.29 14.51
C THR A 42 12.44 1.08 14.47
N LEU A 43 12.47 2.35 14.06
CA LEU A 43 11.29 3.21 13.96
C LEU A 43 10.28 2.70 12.94
N THR A 44 10.73 2.26 11.76
CA THR A 44 9.82 1.69 10.75
C THR A 44 9.13 0.41 11.24
N VAL A 45 9.88 -0.48 11.90
CA VAL A 45 9.30 -1.72 12.48
C VAL A 45 8.35 -1.38 13.63
N PHE A 46 8.71 -0.43 14.48
CA PHE A 46 7.85 0.02 15.58
C PHE A 46 6.58 0.69 15.07
N GLY A 47 6.67 1.52 14.02
CA GLY A 47 5.51 2.12 13.35
C GLY A 47 4.58 1.06 12.74
N CYS A 48 5.14 0.02 12.11
CA CYS A 48 4.36 -1.11 11.62
C CYS A 48 3.66 -1.87 12.76
N ALA A 49 4.34 -2.07 13.90
CA ALA A 49 3.77 -2.69 15.08
C ALA A 49 2.64 -1.85 15.71
N LEU A 50 2.79 -0.52 15.75
CA LEU A 50 1.74 0.38 16.23
C LEU A 50 0.51 0.37 15.32
N ILE A 51 0.71 0.43 14.00
CA ILE A 51 -0.39 0.33 13.02
C ILE A 51 -1.08 -1.04 13.13
N ALA A 52 -0.33 -2.12 13.29
CA ALA A 52 -0.87 -3.46 13.49
C ALA A 52 -1.67 -3.58 14.79
N TRP A 53 -1.22 -2.94 15.88
CA TRP A 53 -1.99 -2.84 17.12
C TRP A 53 -3.30 -2.08 16.87
N MET A 54 -3.23 -0.89 16.29
CA MET A 54 -4.42 -0.05 16.03
C MET A 54 -5.43 -0.74 15.10
N GLY A 55 -4.97 -1.50 14.10
CA GLY A 55 -5.80 -2.22 13.14
C GLY A 55 -6.13 -3.67 13.52
N ALA A 56 -5.76 -4.14 14.72
CA ALA A 56 -5.89 -5.56 15.10
C ALA A 56 -7.33 -6.08 15.06
N ALA A 57 -8.31 -5.21 15.31
CA ALA A 57 -9.72 -5.58 15.28
C ALA A 57 -10.25 -5.86 13.86
N ASP A 58 -9.61 -5.30 12.83
CA ASP A 58 -10.18 -5.22 11.47
C ASP A 58 -9.07 -5.17 10.38
N LEU A 59 -8.10 -6.08 10.47
CA LEU A 59 -6.95 -6.13 9.56
C LEU A 59 -7.33 -6.23 8.08
N ASP A 60 -8.40 -6.96 7.77
CA ASP A 60 -8.89 -7.16 6.39
C ASP A 60 -9.45 -5.86 5.78
N LYS A 61 -10.20 -5.07 6.56
CA LYS A 61 -10.71 -3.76 6.16
C LYS A 61 -9.58 -2.75 5.96
N PHE A 62 -8.55 -2.80 6.80
CA PHE A 62 -7.36 -1.96 6.63
C PHE A 62 -6.59 -2.33 5.36
N VAL A 63 -6.30 -3.62 5.12
CA VAL A 63 -5.56 -4.07 3.94
C VAL A 63 -6.31 -3.77 2.64
N SER A 64 -7.63 -3.95 2.60
CA SER A 64 -8.47 -3.60 1.44
C SER A 64 -8.53 -2.09 1.17
N LEU A 65 -8.50 -1.26 2.22
CA LEU A 65 -8.36 0.19 2.09
C LEU A 65 -6.98 0.57 1.51
N ILE A 66 -5.88 0.02 2.04
CA ILE A 66 -4.53 0.30 1.51
C ILE A 66 -4.41 -0.19 0.06
N GLY A 67 -4.95 -1.36 -0.26
CA GLY A 67 -4.92 -1.92 -1.61
C GLY A 67 -5.68 -1.06 -2.62
N SER A 68 -6.89 -0.63 -2.30
CA SER A 68 -7.71 0.23 -3.18
C SER A 68 -7.08 1.61 -3.40
N MET A 69 -6.40 2.16 -2.39
CA MET A 69 -5.75 3.47 -2.46
C MET A 69 -4.36 3.44 -3.09
N ALA A 70 -3.56 2.39 -2.87
CA ALA A 70 -2.17 2.35 -3.31
C ALA A 70 -1.94 1.55 -4.59
N CYS A 71 -2.65 0.43 -4.80
CA CYS A 71 -2.41 -0.48 -5.93
C CYS A 71 -2.86 0.15 -7.26
N VAL A 72 -4.09 0.71 -7.28
CA VAL A 72 -4.69 1.31 -8.48
C VAL A 72 -3.82 2.43 -9.05
N PRO A 73 -3.42 3.46 -8.29
CA PRO A 73 -2.56 4.52 -8.82
C PRO A 73 -1.13 4.04 -9.10
N LEU A 74 -0.56 3.08 -8.36
CA LEU A 74 0.76 2.52 -8.74
C LEU A 74 0.70 1.86 -10.11
N CYS A 75 -0.35 1.07 -10.38
CA CYS A 75 -0.55 0.38 -11.65
C CYS A 75 -0.74 1.35 -12.83
N PHE A 76 -1.32 2.53 -12.61
CA PHE A 76 -1.48 3.56 -13.66
C PHE A 76 -0.28 4.53 -13.75
N CYS A 77 0.35 4.90 -12.64
CA CYS A 77 1.51 5.80 -12.62
C CYS A 77 2.78 5.13 -13.13
N TYR A 78 3.00 3.85 -12.80
CA TYR A 78 4.20 3.12 -13.20
C TYR A 78 4.37 3.04 -14.73
N PRO A 79 3.35 2.66 -15.55
CA PRO A 79 3.47 2.67 -17.00
C PRO A 79 3.61 4.09 -17.57
N ALA A 80 2.91 5.08 -17.01
CA ALA A 80 3.02 6.48 -17.43
C ALA A 80 4.46 7.01 -17.23
N MET A 81 5.09 6.68 -16.10
CA MET A 81 6.45 7.12 -15.79
C MET A 81 7.51 6.42 -16.64
N LEU A 82 7.31 5.14 -16.97
CA LEU A 82 8.19 4.41 -17.88
C LEU A 82 8.08 4.90 -19.33
N HIS A 83 6.86 5.14 -19.82
CA HIS A 83 6.64 5.63 -21.19
C HIS A 83 7.18 7.06 -21.36
N TYR A 84 6.91 7.94 -20.38
CA TYR A 84 7.42 9.32 -20.38
C TYR A 84 8.95 9.38 -20.38
N ARG A 85 9.62 8.44 -19.69
CA ARG A 85 11.09 8.39 -19.60
C ARG A 85 11.77 7.67 -20.76
N ALA A 86 11.13 6.67 -21.38
CA ALA A 86 11.75 5.84 -22.41
C ALA A 86 11.47 6.28 -23.86
N ILE A 87 10.30 6.88 -24.14
CA ILE A 87 9.79 7.04 -25.52
C ILE A 87 9.43 8.48 -25.90
N ALA A 88 9.37 9.41 -24.95
CA ALA A 88 8.80 10.74 -25.17
C ALA A 88 9.64 11.65 -26.11
N LYS A 89 9.48 11.46 -27.42
CA LYS A 89 9.94 12.39 -28.47
C LYS A 89 8.84 13.32 -28.97
N THR A 90 7.55 12.97 -28.77
CA THR A 90 6.40 13.69 -29.36
C THR A 90 5.43 14.22 -28.30
N ALA A 91 4.87 15.43 -28.50
CA ALA A 91 3.96 16.08 -27.55
C ALA A 91 2.64 15.29 -27.30
N ARG A 92 2.14 14.56 -28.31
CA ARG A 92 0.94 13.70 -28.16
C ARG A 92 1.14 12.57 -27.16
N GLN A 93 2.34 11.99 -27.10
CA GLN A 93 2.66 10.92 -26.15
C GLN A 93 2.69 11.45 -24.72
N LYS A 94 3.29 12.64 -24.51
CA LYS A 94 3.29 13.31 -23.20
C LYS A 94 1.88 13.67 -22.72
N PHE A 95 1.01 14.11 -23.63
CA PHE A 95 -0.39 14.39 -23.30
C PHE A 95 -1.12 13.12 -22.84
N LEU A 96 -0.91 12.00 -23.54
CA LEU A 96 -1.53 10.72 -23.18
C LEU A 96 -1.08 10.22 -21.80
N ASP A 97 0.21 10.35 -21.48
CA ASP A 97 0.77 10.00 -20.16
C ASP A 97 0.16 10.86 -19.03
N ILE A 98 -0.01 12.17 -19.27
CA ILE A 98 -0.67 13.09 -18.33
C ILE A 98 -2.15 12.75 -18.13
N CYS A 99 -2.87 12.42 -19.20
CA CYS A 99 -4.26 11.97 -19.10
C CYS A 99 -4.38 10.68 -18.30
N LEU A 100 -3.47 9.72 -18.51
CA LEU A 100 -3.48 8.44 -17.81
C LEU A 100 -3.14 8.59 -16.32
N PHE A 101 -2.22 9.51 -15.99
CA PHE A 101 -1.92 9.88 -14.61
C PHE A 101 -3.13 10.54 -13.92
N LEU A 102 -3.77 11.52 -14.57
CA LEU A 102 -4.97 12.18 -14.05
C LEU A 102 -6.11 11.18 -13.85
N PHE A 103 -6.36 10.32 -14.85
CA PHE A 103 -7.38 9.28 -14.76
C PHE A 103 -7.10 8.32 -13.59
N GLY A 104 -5.85 7.88 -13.41
CA GLY A 104 -5.46 7.05 -12.27
C GLY A 104 -5.69 7.75 -10.93
N CYS A 105 -5.42 9.06 -10.84
CA CYS A 105 -5.71 9.86 -9.64
C CYS A 105 -7.21 9.96 -9.35
N PHE A 106 -8.04 10.25 -10.37
CA PHE A 106 -9.49 10.29 -10.23
C PHE A 106 -10.08 8.93 -9.83
N ALA A 107 -9.61 7.86 -10.48
CA ALA A 107 -10.01 6.50 -10.15
C ALA A 107 -9.64 6.15 -8.70
N ALA A 108 -8.44 6.51 -8.24
CA ALA A 108 -8.03 6.30 -6.86
C ALA A 108 -8.93 7.04 -5.87
N VAL A 109 -9.26 8.31 -6.10
CA VAL A 109 -10.18 9.06 -5.23
C VAL A 109 -11.57 8.42 -5.21
N TYR A 110 -12.08 8.02 -6.37
CA TYR A 110 -13.38 7.38 -6.49
C TYR A 110 -13.45 6.03 -5.76
N THR A 111 -12.46 5.15 -5.97
CA THR A 111 -12.40 3.84 -5.29
C THR A 111 -12.21 4.03 -3.79
N SER A 112 -11.38 4.97 -3.37
CA SER A 112 -11.18 5.30 -1.95
C SER A 112 -12.48 5.74 -1.29
N TYR A 113 -13.23 6.64 -1.93
CA TYR A 113 -14.51 7.09 -1.44
C TYR A 113 -15.51 5.94 -1.34
N GLN A 114 -15.60 5.10 -2.38
CA GLN A 114 -16.47 3.94 -2.40
C GLN A 114 -16.11 2.94 -1.28
N THR A 115 -14.83 2.65 -1.08
CA THR A 115 -14.35 1.76 -0.01
C THR A 115 -14.62 2.36 1.36
N LEU A 116 -14.43 3.67 1.55
CA LEU A 116 -14.72 4.35 2.82
C LEU A 116 -16.23 4.34 3.14
N VAL A 117 -17.08 4.57 2.14
CA VAL A 117 -18.53 4.49 2.27
C VAL A 117 -18.97 3.06 2.58
N MET A 118 -18.39 2.05 1.94
CA MET A 118 -18.65 0.64 2.27
C MET A 118 -18.19 0.30 3.69
N LEU A 119 -17.08 0.87 4.14
CA LEU A 119 -16.50 0.65 5.47
C LEU A 119 -17.33 1.32 6.58
N ILE A 120 -17.76 2.57 6.37
CA ILE A 120 -18.54 3.37 7.33
C ILE A 120 -20.00 2.93 7.42
N ASN A 121 -20.58 2.41 6.34
CA ASN A 121 -21.95 1.85 6.35
C ASN A 121 -22.02 0.39 6.81
N SER A 122 -20.87 -0.27 7.02
CA SER A 122 -20.77 -1.61 7.59
C SER A 122 -20.29 -1.66 9.07
N PRO A 123 -20.69 -0.74 9.99
CA PRO A 123 -20.21 -0.76 11.37
C PRO A 123 -21.00 -1.73 12.25
N ASN A 124 -22.06 -2.38 11.77
CA ASN A 124 -22.98 -3.17 12.61
C ASN A 124 -23.40 -4.54 12.05
N THR A 125 -22.49 -5.27 11.38
CA THR A 125 -22.70 -6.71 11.18
C THR A 125 -21.42 -7.49 11.48
N PRO A 126 -21.37 -8.28 12.56
CA PRO A 126 -20.34 -9.31 12.73
C PRO A 126 -20.62 -10.42 11.68
N GLY A 127 -20.16 -10.20 10.44
CA GLY A 127 -20.63 -10.94 9.27
C GLY A 127 -19.55 -11.58 8.40
N SER A 128 -18.25 -11.32 8.64
CA SER A 128 -17.17 -12.09 7.98
C SER A 128 -16.99 -13.49 8.57
N SER A 129 -17.84 -13.89 9.53
CA SER A 129 -17.95 -15.24 10.09
C SER A 129 -19.36 -15.83 9.92
N GLN A 130 -20.08 -15.49 8.84
CA GLN A 130 -21.15 -16.37 8.39
C GLN A 130 -20.60 -17.32 7.32
N PRO A 131 -20.60 -18.65 7.56
CA PRO A 131 -20.32 -19.57 6.47
C PRO A 131 -21.33 -19.31 5.34
N PRO A 132 -20.95 -19.50 4.07
CA PRO A 132 -21.92 -19.42 2.98
C PRO A 132 -23.11 -20.31 3.36
N LYS A 133 -24.33 -19.76 3.33
CA LYS A 133 -25.56 -20.54 3.50
C LYS A 133 -25.65 -21.54 2.33
N PHE A 134 -24.97 -22.67 2.47
CA PHE A 134 -25.26 -23.87 1.71
C PHE A 134 -26.41 -24.57 2.42
N GLY A 135 -27.53 -24.69 1.72
CA GLY A 135 -28.61 -25.57 2.13
C GLY A 135 -29.95 -24.87 2.22
N ASN A 136 -30.75 -25.03 1.17
CA ASN A 136 -32.19 -24.95 1.21
C ASN A 136 -32.75 -26.38 1.30
N CYS A 137 -32.23 -27.19 2.23
CA CYS A 137 -32.71 -28.56 2.44
C CYS A 137 -33.86 -28.52 3.43
N VAL A 138 -35.08 -28.53 2.92
CA VAL A 138 -36.27 -28.92 3.67
C VAL A 138 -36.16 -30.43 3.92
N VAL A 139 -35.97 -30.81 5.18
CA VAL A 139 -36.16 -32.20 5.61
C VAL A 139 -37.58 -32.36 6.17
N PRO A 140 -38.30 -33.44 5.81
CA PRO A 140 -39.66 -33.72 6.27
C PRO A 140 -39.73 -34.12 7.75
#